data_AF-A0A353CQ79-F1
#
_entry.id   AF-A0A353CQ79-F1
#
_cell.length_a   1.000
_cell.length_b   1.000
_cell.length_c   1.000
_cell.angle_alpha   90.00
_cell.angle_beta   90.00
_cell.angle_gamma   90.00
#
_symmetry.space_group_name_H-M   'P 1'
#
loop_
_entity.id
_entity.type
_entity.pdbx_description
1 polymer ?
#
loop_
_entity_poly.entity_id
_entity_poly.type
_entity_poly.pdbx_seq_one_letter_code
_entity_poly.pdbx_strand_id
1 'polypeptide(L)'
;ASLQGEGHLAYIETKGRKASLETIQKLALALRVPVSRLFEDVPPQEKDAVDAATQKFAQLLRGKSPAETAAILEIARTAARHYK
;
A
#
# COMPACT_ATOMS: atom_id res chain seq x y z
N ALA A 1 5.30 -13.34 -20.10
CA ALA A 1 6.35 -12.31 -20.02
C ALA A 1 6.69 -12.09 -18.55
N SER A 2 7.98 -12.13 -18.21
CA SER A 2 8.52 -12.31 -16.86
C SER A 2 8.13 -11.25 -15.84
N LEU A 3 7.99 -11.70 -14.58
CA LEU A 3 7.82 -10.96 -13.33
C LEU A 3 9.03 -10.06 -12.96
N GLN A 4 9.61 -9.33 -13.91
CA GLN A 4 10.80 -8.49 -13.68
C GLN A 4 10.52 -7.12 -13.05
N GLY A 5 9.25 -6.72 -12.90
CA GLY A 5 8.86 -5.38 -12.43
C GLY A 5 8.83 -5.20 -10.92
N GLU A 6 8.29 -6.17 -10.16
CA GLU A 6 8.02 -6.01 -8.73
C GLU A 6 9.30 -5.94 -7.89
N GLY A 7 10.32 -6.72 -8.26
CA GLY A 7 11.61 -6.71 -7.58
C GLY A 7 12.43 -5.44 -7.82
N HIS A 8 12.29 -4.80 -8.99
CA HIS A 8 13.08 -3.61 -9.34
C HIS A 8 12.63 -2.37 -8.56
N LEU A 9 11.32 -2.19 -8.39
CA LEU A 9 10.78 -1.05 -7.64
C LEU A 9 11.08 -1.19 -6.15
N ALA A 10 10.82 -2.37 -5.57
CA ALA A 10 11.19 -2.67 -4.18
C ALA A 10 12.69 -2.49 -3.92
N TYR A 11 13.55 -2.74 -4.92
CA TYR A 11 15.00 -2.55 -4.80
C TYR A 11 15.43 -1.07 -4.87
N ILE A 12 14.76 -0.25 -5.69
CA ILE A 12 14.94 1.22 -5.71
C ILE A 12 14.53 1.82 -4.36
N GLU A 13 13.44 1.33 -3.77
CA GLU A 13 12.90 1.82 -2.51
C GLU A 13 13.74 1.42 -1.28
N THR A 14 14.41 0.26 -1.32
CA THR A 14 15.00 -0.34 -0.11
C THR A 14 16.53 -0.37 -0.05
N LYS A 15 17.26 -0.37 -1.19
CA LYS A 15 18.72 -0.61 -1.19
C LYS A 15 19.50 0.22 -2.20
N GLY A 16 19.69 1.51 -1.87
CA GLY A 16 20.92 2.28 -2.12
C GLY A 16 21.36 2.57 -3.58
N ARG A 17 20.75 1.99 -4.61
CA ARG A 17 21.10 2.28 -6.01
C ARG A 17 20.20 3.39 -6.54
N LYS A 18 20.81 4.52 -6.93
CA LYS A 18 20.08 5.64 -7.53
C LYS A 18 19.43 5.20 -8.84
N ALA A 19 18.12 5.40 -8.96
CA ALA A 19 17.39 5.16 -10.20
C ALA A 19 17.94 6.06 -11.32
N SER A 20 17.87 5.60 -12.58
CA SER A 20 18.22 6.45 -13.72
C SER A 20 17.21 7.59 -13.88
N LEU A 21 17.61 8.68 -14.54
CA LEU A 21 16.73 9.81 -14.83
C LEU A 21 15.48 9.40 -15.61
N GLU A 22 15.64 8.47 -16.57
CA GLU A 22 14.53 7.91 -17.33
C GLU A 22 13.53 7.17 -16.43
N THR A 23 14.02 6.37 -15.48
CA THR A 23 13.16 5.67 -14.51
C THR A 23 12.43 6.65 -13.60
N ILE A 24 13.12 7.69 -13.09
CA ILE A 24 12.51 8.74 -12.26
C ILE A 24 11.39 9.46 -13.04
N GLN A 25 11.62 9.80 -14.29
CA GLN A 25 10.62 10.46 -15.14
C GLN A 25 9.40 9.57 -15.39
N LYS A 26 9.61 8.28 -15.67
CA LYS A 26 8.52 7.30 -15.82
C LYS A 26 7.69 7.16 -14.54
N LEU A 27 8.34 7.16 -13.37
CA LEU A 27 7.66 7.11 -12.07
C LEU A 27 6.82 8.36 -11.82
N ALA A 28 7.39 9.55 -12.03
CA ALA A 28 6.68 10.82 -11.87
C ALA A 28 5.42 10.89 -12.76
N LEU A 29 5.56 10.44 -14.02
CA LEU A 29 4.45 10.40 -14.97
C LEU A 29 3.37 9.38 -14.57
N ALA A 30 3.78 8.19 -14.13
CA ALA A 30 2.85 7.16 -13.67
C ALA A 30 2.06 7.59 -12.42
N LEU A 31 2.73 8.28 -11.49
CA LEU A 31 2.13 8.81 -10.25
C LEU A 31 1.40 10.14 -10.46
N ARG A 32 1.53 10.76 -11.63
CA ARG A 32 0.97 12.08 -11.96
C ARG A 32 1.40 13.18 -10.99
N VAL A 33 2.66 13.13 -10.55
CA VAL A 33 3.25 14.14 -9.67
C VAL A 33 4.46 14.80 -10.36
N PRO A 34 4.79 16.07 -10.03
CA PRO A 34 6.06 16.66 -10.44
C PRO A 34 7.26 15.83 -9.99
N VAL A 35 8.32 15.76 -10.80
CA VAL A 35 9.56 15.02 -10.44
C VAL A 35 10.12 15.49 -9.10
N SER A 36 10.01 16.79 -8.77
CA SER A 36 10.45 17.35 -7.49
C SER A 36 9.76 16.68 -6.27
N ARG A 37 8.49 16.28 -6.39
CA ARG A 37 7.73 15.61 -5.32
C ARG A 37 8.34 14.27 -4.92
N LEU A 38 9.05 13.59 -5.83
CA LEU A 38 9.69 12.30 -5.53
C LEU A 38 10.89 12.43 -4.59
N PHE A 39 11.41 13.63 -4.39
CA PHE A 39 12.59 13.91 -3.57
C PHE A 39 12.27 14.81 -2.36
N GLU A 40 11.00 15.13 -2.13
CA GLU A 40 10.59 15.87 -0.95
C GLU A 40 10.71 14.97 0.28
N ASP A 41 11.35 15.47 1.34
CA ASP A 41 11.33 14.83 2.64
C ASP A 41 9.92 14.95 3.20
N VAL A 42 9.16 13.86 3.11
CA VAL A 42 7.85 13.76 3.75
C VAL A 42 8.09 13.30 5.19
N PRO A 43 7.55 14.01 6.20
CA PRO A 43 7.62 13.52 7.57
C PRO A 43 7.07 12.08 7.60
N PRO A 44 7.69 11.17 8.38
CA PRO A 44 7.21 9.81 8.47
C PRO A 44 5.72 9.85 8.81
N GLN A 45 4.89 9.30 7.93
CA GLN A 45 3.47 9.15 8.22
C GLN A 45 3.39 8.35 9.52
N GLU A 46 2.95 9.00 10.59
CA GLU A 46 2.57 8.28 11.79
C GLU A 46 1.55 7.25 11.34
N LYS A 47 1.84 5.96 11.54
CA LYS A 47 0.88 4.90 11.27
C LYS A 47 -0.31 5.19 12.16
N ASP A 48 -1.37 5.74 11.57
CA ASP A 48 -2.60 5.97 12.30
C ASP A 48 -3.06 4.61 12.85
N ALA A 49 -3.61 4.59 14.06
CA ALA A 49 -4.18 3.38 14.64
C ALA A 49 -5.22 2.75 13.68
N VAL A 50 -5.88 3.59 12.88
CA VAL A 50 -6.78 3.21 11.79
C VAL A 50 -6.06 2.43 10.70
N ASP A 51 -4.84 2.82 10.30
CA ASP A 51 -4.06 2.11 9.27
C ASP A 51 -3.61 0.73 9.75
N ALA A 52 -3.18 0.62 11.01
CA ALA A 52 -2.78 -0.64 11.60
C ALA A 52 -3.96 -1.63 11.71
N ALA A 53 -5.14 -1.15 12.10
CA ALA A 53 -6.36 -1.94 12.14
C ALA A 53 -6.78 -2.39 10.73
N THR A 54 -6.72 -1.48 9.76
CA THR A 54 -7.05 -1.76 8.36
C THR A 54 -6.13 -2.82 7.76
N GLN A 55 -4.82 -2.75 8.03
CA GLN A 55 -3.85 -3.76 7.58
C GLN A 55 -4.14 -5.14 8.18
N LYS A 56 -4.47 -5.23 9.47
CA LYS A 56 -4.83 -6.50 10.11
C LYS A 56 -6.10 -7.10 9.52
N PHE A 57 -7.12 -6.28 9.27
CA PHE A 57 -8.34 -6.72 8.61
C PHE A 57 -8.07 -7.23 7.19
N ALA A 58 -7.28 -6.50 6.41
CA ALA A 58 -6.90 -6.91 5.06
C ALA A 58 -6.12 -8.25 5.06
N GLN A 59 -5.29 -8.48 6.07
CA GLN A 59 -4.60 -9.77 6.23
C GLN A 59 -5.57 -10.92 6.58
N LEU A 60 -6.55 -10.69 7.44
CA LEU A 60 -7.55 -11.71 7.82
C LEU A 60 -8.42 -12.14 6.63
N LEU A 61 -8.70 -11.22 5.71
CA LEU A 61 -9.49 -11.49 4.51
C LEU A 61 -8.67 -12.17 3.40
N ARG A 62 -7.33 -12.14 3.49
CA ARG A 62 -6.46 -12.68 2.44
C ARG A 62 -6.60 -14.20 2.35
N GLY A 63 -6.94 -14.70 1.16
CA GLY A 63 -7.11 -16.14 0.89
C GLY A 63 -8.44 -16.73 1.37
N LYS A 64 -9.39 -15.89 1.81
CA LYS A 64 -10.75 -16.31 2.14
C LYS A 64 -11.64 -16.36 0.91
N SER A 65 -12.61 -17.27 0.93
CA SER A 65 -13.63 -17.33 -0.11
C SER A 65 -14.55 -16.10 -0.05
N PRO A 66 -15.28 -15.78 -1.13
CA PRO A 66 -16.25 -14.67 -1.14
C PRO A 66 -17.31 -14.80 -0.04
N ALA A 67 -17.78 -16.02 0.25
CA ALA A 67 -18.77 -16.28 1.29
C ALA A 67 -18.22 -16.00 2.70
N GLU A 68 -16.99 -16.44 2.99
CA GLU A 68 -16.33 -16.16 4.26
C GLU A 68 -16.04 -14.65 4.43
N THR A 69 -15.63 -13.98 3.36
CA THR A 69 -15.39 -12.53 3.36
C THR A 69 -16.67 -11.77 3.69
N ALA A 70 -17.80 -12.16 3.09
CA ALA A 70 -19.10 -11.56 3.38
C ALA A 70 -19.52 -11.75 4.85
N ALA A 71 -19.30 -12.95 5.40
CA ALA A 71 -19.60 -13.23 6.81
C ALA A 71 -18.73 -12.39 7.76
N ILE A 72 -17.42 -12.29 7.50
CA ILE A 72 -16.49 -11.48 8.31
C ILE A 72 -16.87 -10.00 8.28
N LEU A 73 -17.24 -9.48 7.10
CA LEU A 73 -17.69 -8.10 6.94
C LEU A 73 -18.97 -7.82 7.74
N GLU A 74 -19.91 -8.76 7.77
CA GLU A 74 -21.17 -8.56 8.50
C GLU A 74 -20.98 -8.61 10.01
N ILE A 75 -20.05 -9.45 10.51
CA ILE A 75 -19.62 -9.45 11.91
C ILE A 75 -18.98 -8.10 12.27
N ALA A 76 -18.06 -7.60 11.44
CA ALA A 76 -17.40 -6.32 11.66
C ALA A 76 -18.41 -5.16 11.71
N ARG A 77 -19.39 -5.15 10.80
CA ARG A 77 -20.48 -4.16 10.80
C ARG A 77 -21.38 -4.25 12.02
N THR A 78 -21.63 -5.44 12.52
CA THR A 78 -22.45 -5.65 13.72
C THR A 78 -21.68 -5.15 14.95
N ALA A 79 -20.41 -5.52 15.09
CA ALA A 79 -19.55 -5.05 16.18
C ALA A 79 -19.43 -3.52 16.19
N ALA A 80 -19.23 -2.89 15.02
CA ALA A 80 -19.15 -1.44 14.89
C ALA A 80 -20.44 -0.71 15.30
N ARG A 81 -21.61 -1.35 15.13
CA ARG A 81 -22.91 -0.78 15.55
C ARG A 81 -23.10 -0.81 17.07
N HIS A 82 -22.48 -1.77 17.77
CA HIS A 82 -22.64 -1.97 19.22
C HIS A 82 -21.56 -1.30 20.07
N TYR A 83 -20.51 -0.74 19.46
CA TYR A 83 -19.40 -0.07 20.14
C TYR A 83 -19.61 1.44 20.38
N LYS A 84 -20.88 1.87 20.51
CA LYS A 84 -21.24 3.25 20.91
C LYS A 84 -21.24 3.42 22.41
#